data_AF-A0A849WI88-F1
#
_entry.id   AF-A0A849WI88-F1
#
_cell.length_a   1.000
_cell.length_b   1.000
_cell.length_c   1.000
_cell.angle_alpha   90.00
_cell.angle_beta   90.00
_cell.angle_gamma   90.00
#
_symmetry.space_group_name_H-M   'P 1'
#
loop_
_entity.id
_entity.type
_entity.pdbx_description
1 polymer ?
#
loop_
_entity_poly.entity_id
_entity_poly.type
_entity_poly.pdbx_seq_one_letter_code
_entity_poly.pdbx_strand_id
1 'polypeptide(L)'
;MKGINNKLLLAAGIFLGTLVIAAVVVNIFERKQEGKNPFYRVVEITDDTEDPAIWGKNFPHQYDSYLKTADMVRTKYGGSEAVPHIPTEKDPRGVVSQQKLDEDPRLKTMWMGYAFSADFREERGHAYMLADQILTERQNVVKQPGACLNCHASTYNLMKNLGAGDIHKGFYEMNKIPYKEVVQKVKHPVSCIDCHDSQTMALRITRPAFIEGMKAFKLRQGIKEYDINKMATRQEMRSFVCGQCHVEYYFKGPDKQLTFPWHNGLKADQILSYYQENKHKDWVHKETSAPVLKAQHPEFEMFNQGTHAKAGVSCVDCHMPFQRVGAMKVTDHHVRSPLLNINRACQTCHNVPEKDLKDRVETIQDRHMQLRNVAFDALVDYINNLKEYKDEDTEKTGNKKLIEARDFQRQAQFLFDFVEAENSSGFHAPQEAARILGLSIDNVRKGQKKLQEVKDENKKGKPVENK
;
A
#
# COMPACT_ATOMS: atom_id res chain seq x y z
N MET A 1 -79.81 19.27 0.21
CA MET A 1 -78.44 18.70 0.25
C MET A 1 -78.57 17.19 0.47
N LYS A 2 -78.49 16.37 -0.60
CA LYS A 2 -78.51 14.90 -0.46
C LYS A 2 -77.16 14.48 0.11
N GLY A 3 -77.17 13.86 1.29
CA GLY A 3 -75.97 13.39 1.98
C GLY A 3 -75.14 12.51 1.06
N ILE A 4 -73.84 12.82 0.95
CA ILE A 4 -72.90 12.00 0.21
C ILE A 4 -72.96 10.59 0.80
N ASN A 5 -73.28 9.61 -0.03
CA ASN A 5 -73.45 8.23 0.40
C ASN A 5 -72.11 7.70 0.93
N ASN A 6 -72.03 7.40 2.23
CA ASN A 6 -70.81 6.93 2.89
C ASN A 6 -70.18 5.70 2.19
N LYS A 7 -70.99 4.87 1.50
CA LYS A 7 -70.48 3.76 0.69
C LYS A 7 -69.70 4.23 -0.53
N LEU A 8 -70.09 5.36 -1.13
CA LEU A 8 -69.41 5.95 -2.29
C LEU A 8 -68.07 6.59 -1.88
N LEU A 9 -68.02 7.25 -0.72
CA LEU A 9 -66.78 7.77 -0.14
C LEU A 9 -65.80 6.64 0.24
N LEU A 10 -66.31 5.56 0.82
CA LEU A 10 -65.50 4.38 1.15
C LEU A 10 -64.96 3.71 -0.12
N ALA A 11 -65.79 3.53 -1.15
CA ALA A 11 -65.36 2.97 -2.43
C ALA A 11 -64.32 3.87 -3.12
N ALA A 12 -64.52 5.19 -3.12
CA ALA A 12 -63.56 6.14 -3.67
C ALA A 12 -62.24 6.14 -2.89
N GLY A 13 -62.29 6.03 -1.56
CA GLY A 13 -61.10 5.93 -0.70
C GLY A 13 -60.31 4.64 -0.93
N ILE A 14 -60.99 3.50 -1.06
CA ILE A 14 -60.35 2.22 -1.43
C ILE A 14 -59.71 2.32 -2.81
N PHE A 15 -60.42 2.87 -3.79
CA PHE A 15 -59.90 3.05 -5.14
C PHE A 15 -58.65 3.95 -5.18
N LEU A 16 -58.68 5.10 -4.49
CA LEU A 16 -57.51 5.97 -4.36
C LEU A 16 -56.34 5.27 -3.64
N GLY A 17 -56.63 4.54 -2.57
CA GLY A 17 -55.62 3.75 -1.85
C GLY A 17 -54.95 2.71 -2.75
N THR A 18 -55.74 1.98 -3.55
CA THR A 18 -55.21 1.01 -4.53
C THR A 18 -54.36 1.68 -5.60
N LEU A 19 -54.76 2.85 -6.12
CA LEU A 19 -53.98 3.60 -7.11
C LEU A 19 -52.64 4.07 -6.53
N VAL A 20 -52.61 4.57 -5.30
CA VAL A 20 -51.37 4.99 -4.63
C VAL A 20 -50.44 3.80 -4.41
N ILE A 21 -50.96 2.67 -3.93
CA ILE A 21 -50.17 1.44 -3.74
C ILE A 21 -49.62 0.96 -5.08
N ALA A 22 -50.43 0.93 -6.13
CA ALA A 22 -49.99 0.53 -7.47
C ALA A 22 -48.89 1.47 -8.00
N ALA A 23 -49.03 2.79 -7.86
CA ALA A 23 -48.02 3.75 -8.26
C ALA A 23 -46.70 3.57 -7.51
N VAL A 24 -46.75 3.29 -6.20
CA VAL A 24 -45.56 3.00 -5.39
C VAL A 24 -44.90 1.69 -5.83
N VAL A 25 -45.69 0.63 -6.06
CA VAL A 25 -45.16 -0.66 -6.55
C VAL A 25 -44.52 -0.53 -7.92
N VAL A 26 -45.15 0.20 -8.85
CA VAL A 26 -44.59 0.49 -10.18
C VAL A 26 -43.30 1.29 -10.05
N ASN A 27 -43.27 2.36 -9.25
CA ASN A 27 -42.03 3.12 -9.01
C ASN A 27 -40.93 2.24 -8.40
N ILE A 28 -41.23 1.39 -7.41
CA ILE A 28 -40.24 0.45 -6.85
C ILE A 28 -39.75 -0.54 -7.92
N PHE A 29 -40.65 -1.06 -8.75
CA PHE A 29 -40.31 -1.99 -9.82
C PHE A 29 -39.44 -1.32 -10.88
N GLU A 30 -39.81 -0.14 -11.36
CA GLU A 30 -39.03 0.68 -12.28
C GLU A 30 -37.65 0.98 -11.70
N ARG A 31 -37.56 1.44 -10.45
CA ARG A 31 -36.26 1.70 -9.78
C ARG A 31 -35.42 0.44 -9.62
N LYS A 32 -36.03 -0.71 -9.35
CA LYS A 32 -35.33 -2.00 -9.33
C LYS A 32 -34.89 -2.43 -10.73
N GLN A 33 -35.68 -2.14 -11.76
CA GLN A 33 -35.37 -2.45 -13.16
C GLN A 33 -34.23 -1.57 -13.68
N GLU A 34 -34.28 -0.26 -13.42
CA GLU A 34 -33.20 0.71 -13.65
C GLU A 34 -31.92 0.28 -12.91
N GLY A 35 -32.06 -0.18 -11.66
CA GLY A 35 -30.95 -0.69 -10.86
C GLY A 35 -30.30 -1.98 -11.39
N LYS A 36 -30.97 -2.75 -12.27
CA LYS A 36 -30.39 -3.97 -12.89
C LYS A 36 -29.39 -3.66 -14.00
N ASN A 37 -29.53 -2.54 -14.70
CA ASN A 37 -28.60 -2.07 -15.73
C ASN A 37 -28.15 -0.64 -15.42
N PRO A 38 -27.33 -0.44 -14.37
CA PRO A 38 -27.01 0.90 -13.86
C PRO A 38 -26.08 1.71 -14.78
N PHE A 39 -25.59 1.12 -15.88
CA PHE A 39 -24.67 1.76 -16.82
C PHE A 39 -24.95 1.34 -18.26
N TYR A 40 -24.70 2.25 -19.20
CA TYR A 40 -24.81 1.98 -20.62
C TYR A 40 -23.67 1.05 -21.07
N ARG A 41 -24.02 -0.11 -21.63
CA ARG A 41 -23.07 -1.07 -22.20
C ARG A 41 -22.96 -0.82 -23.70
N VAL A 42 -21.96 -0.03 -24.10
CA VAL A 42 -21.61 0.27 -25.50
C VAL A 42 -20.84 -0.90 -26.13
N VAL A 43 -19.97 -1.55 -25.34
CA VAL A 43 -19.21 -2.74 -25.72
C VAL A 43 -19.35 -3.83 -24.67
N GLU A 44 -19.23 -5.09 -25.08
CA GLU A 44 -19.11 -6.21 -24.15
C GLU A 44 -17.76 -6.16 -23.45
N ILE A 45 -17.78 -6.34 -22.14
CA ILE A 45 -16.60 -6.50 -21.30
C ILE A 45 -16.75 -7.80 -20.53
N THR A 46 -15.66 -8.54 -20.42
CA THR A 46 -15.60 -9.84 -19.75
C THR A 46 -14.43 -9.88 -18.78
N ASP A 47 -14.32 -10.99 -18.06
CA ASP A 47 -13.18 -11.29 -17.20
C ASP A 47 -11.88 -11.58 -17.95
N ASP A 48 -11.85 -11.38 -19.27
CA ASP A 48 -10.64 -11.42 -20.09
C ASP A 48 -10.30 -10.04 -20.68
N THR A 49 -11.13 -9.02 -20.44
CA THR A 49 -10.90 -7.65 -20.95
C THR A 49 -9.94 -6.90 -20.05
N GLU A 50 -8.64 -6.91 -20.35
CA GLU A 50 -7.61 -6.20 -19.56
C GLU A 50 -7.33 -4.76 -20.00
N ASP A 51 -7.64 -4.40 -21.24
CA ASP A 51 -7.35 -3.06 -21.78
C ASP A 51 -8.34 -2.02 -21.19
N PRO A 52 -7.88 -1.07 -20.36
CA PRO A 52 -8.76 -0.09 -19.74
C PRO A 52 -9.44 0.83 -20.75
N ALA A 53 -8.91 1.00 -21.98
CA ALA A 53 -9.54 1.78 -23.03
C ALA A 53 -10.87 1.14 -23.50
N ILE A 54 -10.98 -0.18 -23.48
CA ILE A 54 -12.22 -0.89 -23.81
C ILE A 54 -13.27 -0.63 -22.72
N TRP A 55 -12.88 -0.68 -21.45
CA TRP A 55 -13.75 -0.31 -20.32
C TRP A 55 -14.19 1.15 -20.42
N GLY A 56 -13.29 2.04 -20.84
CA GLY A 56 -13.57 3.47 -21.03
C GLY A 56 -14.67 3.78 -22.05
N LYS A 57 -14.97 2.87 -22.98
CA LYS A 57 -16.12 3.02 -23.90
C LYS A 57 -17.46 2.94 -23.15
N ASN A 58 -17.53 2.14 -22.08
CA ASN A 58 -18.69 2.04 -21.20
C ASN A 58 -18.65 3.05 -20.03
N PHE A 59 -17.44 3.40 -19.56
CA PHE A 59 -17.21 4.23 -18.38
C PHE A 59 -16.27 5.42 -18.66
N PRO A 60 -16.63 6.34 -19.57
CA PRO A 60 -15.71 7.36 -20.06
C PRO A 60 -15.23 8.34 -18.98
N HIS A 61 -16.08 8.68 -18.00
CA HIS A 61 -15.70 9.60 -16.92
C HIS A 61 -14.67 9.00 -15.95
N GLN A 62 -14.86 7.73 -15.57
CA GLN A 62 -13.92 7.00 -14.73
C GLN A 62 -12.61 6.81 -15.48
N TYR A 63 -12.66 6.44 -16.76
CA TYR A 63 -11.48 6.27 -17.59
C TYR A 63 -10.70 7.58 -17.78
N ASP A 64 -11.37 8.71 -18.05
CA ASP A 64 -10.72 10.03 -18.12
C ASP A 64 -9.99 10.38 -16.82
N SER A 65 -10.62 10.15 -15.66
CA SER A 65 -9.96 10.36 -14.37
C SER A 65 -8.80 9.40 -14.11
N TYR A 66 -8.90 8.14 -14.55
CA TYR A 66 -7.82 7.15 -14.48
C TYR A 66 -6.60 7.58 -15.31
N LEU A 67 -6.81 8.11 -16.52
CA LEU A 67 -5.73 8.60 -17.37
C LEU A 67 -4.98 9.78 -16.74
N LYS A 68 -5.66 10.60 -15.94
CA LYS A 68 -5.03 11.72 -15.21
C LYS A 68 -4.06 11.29 -14.13
N THR A 69 -3.97 10.00 -13.79
CA THR A 69 -2.83 9.50 -12.98
C THR A 69 -1.47 9.66 -13.67
N ALA A 70 -1.44 10.11 -14.94
CA ALA A 70 -0.25 10.61 -15.59
C ALA A 70 0.23 11.99 -15.07
N ASP A 71 -0.65 12.76 -14.44
CA ASP A 71 -0.35 14.10 -13.93
C ASP A 71 0.60 14.01 -12.72
N MET A 72 1.61 14.89 -12.70
CA MET A 72 2.55 15.02 -11.59
C MET A 72 2.48 16.42 -11.01
N VAL A 73 2.03 16.52 -9.76
CA VAL A 73 2.02 17.77 -8.99
C VAL A 73 2.56 17.50 -7.60
N ARG A 74 3.64 18.20 -7.25
CA ARG A 74 4.32 18.08 -5.96
C ARG A 74 3.52 18.81 -4.88
N THR A 75 3.41 18.18 -3.71
CA THR A 75 2.98 18.81 -2.46
C THR A 75 4.20 18.89 -1.52
N LYS A 76 4.05 19.44 -0.31
CA LYS A 76 5.18 19.65 0.60
C LYS A 76 5.98 18.37 0.91
N TYR A 77 5.30 17.24 1.14
CA TYR A 77 5.91 15.96 1.55
C TYR A 77 5.43 14.75 0.76
N GLY A 78 4.77 14.96 -0.38
CA GLY A 78 4.27 13.87 -1.20
C GLY A 78 3.77 14.38 -2.55
N GLY A 79 3.11 13.50 -3.32
CA GLY A 79 2.89 13.79 -4.73
C GLY A 79 4.23 13.84 -5.49
N SER A 80 4.18 14.02 -6.79
CA SER A 80 5.36 13.78 -7.64
C SER A 80 5.64 14.96 -8.53
N GLU A 81 6.86 15.05 -9.01
CA GLU A 81 7.28 16.01 -10.01
C GLU A 81 7.98 15.30 -11.17
N ALA A 82 7.81 15.88 -12.35
CA ALA A 82 8.50 15.47 -13.56
C ALA A 82 9.93 16.04 -13.55
N VAL A 83 10.92 15.19 -13.28
CA VAL A 83 12.33 15.56 -13.28
C VAL A 83 12.94 15.18 -14.64
N PRO A 84 13.65 16.10 -15.33
CA PRO A 84 14.39 15.77 -16.55
C PRO A 84 15.40 14.64 -16.29
N HIS A 85 15.43 13.66 -17.18
CA HIS A 85 16.38 12.55 -17.16
C HIS A 85 17.11 12.50 -18.50
N ILE A 86 18.42 12.25 -18.47
CA ILE A 86 19.20 12.02 -19.69
C ILE A 86 19.00 10.55 -20.06
N PRO A 87 18.33 10.24 -21.19
CA PRO A 87 18.07 8.87 -21.57
C PRO A 87 19.35 8.05 -21.68
N THR A 88 19.29 6.81 -21.23
CA THR A 88 20.35 5.81 -21.35
C THR A 88 19.80 4.55 -22.02
N GLU A 89 20.66 3.62 -22.43
CA GLU A 89 20.21 2.33 -22.96
C GLU A 89 19.35 1.53 -21.96
N LYS A 90 19.64 1.67 -20.66
CA LYS A 90 18.90 0.97 -19.58
C LYS A 90 17.60 1.65 -19.20
N ASP A 91 17.56 2.97 -19.29
CA ASP A 91 16.41 3.81 -18.97
C ASP A 91 16.24 4.89 -20.05
N PRO A 92 15.40 4.64 -21.07
CA PRO A 92 15.23 5.53 -22.21
C PRO A 92 14.27 6.71 -21.92
N ARG A 93 13.72 6.82 -20.70
CA ARG A 93 12.77 7.89 -20.36
C ARG A 93 13.47 9.25 -20.41
N GLY A 94 12.82 10.27 -20.98
CA GLY A 94 13.28 11.66 -20.86
C GLY A 94 12.87 12.34 -19.55
N VAL A 95 11.94 11.73 -18.80
CA VAL A 95 11.36 12.26 -17.57
C VAL A 95 11.14 11.13 -16.57
N VAL A 96 11.58 11.33 -15.34
CA VAL A 96 11.45 10.41 -14.20
C VAL A 96 10.92 11.15 -12.97
N SER A 97 10.62 10.44 -11.89
CA SER A 97 10.38 11.06 -10.58
C SER A 97 11.67 11.27 -9.79
N GLN A 98 11.57 12.12 -8.77
CA GLN A 98 12.64 12.50 -7.85
C GLN A 98 13.37 11.28 -7.26
N GLN A 99 14.70 11.34 -7.19
CA GLN A 99 15.51 10.28 -6.57
C GLN A 99 15.66 10.54 -5.07
N LYS A 100 14.92 9.78 -4.24
CA LYS A 100 14.91 9.96 -2.77
C LYS A 100 16.27 9.65 -2.16
N LEU A 101 17.05 8.77 -2.80
CA LEU A 101 18.41 8.46 -2.35
C LEU A 101 19.40 9.64 -2.50
N ASP A 102 19.10 10.61 -3.36
CA ASP A 102 19.94 11.80 -3.53
C ASP A 102 19.47 12.94 -2.61
N GLU A 103 18.17 13.02 -2.32
CA GLU A 103 17.61 13.90 -1.29
C GLU A 103 18.08 13.52 0.12
N ASP A 104 18.09 12.23 0.43
CA ASP A 104 18.53 11.71 1.73
C ASP A 104 19.48 10.51 1.57
N PRO A 105 20.80 10.77 1.45
CA PRO A 105 21.81 9.72 1.31
C PRO A 105 21.86 8.70 2.44
N ARG A 106 21.29 9.02 3.61
CA ARG A 106 21.17 8.08 4.74
C ARG A 106 20.38 6.82 4.34
N LEU A 107 19.46 6.93 3.37
CA LEU A 107 18.74 5.78 2.79
C LEU A 107 19.68 4.78 2.12
N LYS A 108 20.71 5.26 1.41
CA LYS A 108 21.76 4.39 0.82
C LYS A 108 22.52 3.64 1.93
N THR A 109 22.82 4.31 3.04
CA THR A 109 23.47 3.70 4.21
C THR A 109 22.59 2.61 4.82
N MET A 110 21.33 2.90 5.11
CA MET A 110 20.41 1.93 5.73
C MET A 110 20.17 0.68 4.88
N TRP A 111 20.08 0.85 3.56
CA TRP A 111 19.81 -0.25 2.63
C TRP A 111 21.06 -0.84 2.00
N MET A 112 22.24 -0.58 2.57
CA MET A 112 23.50 -0.98 1.95
C MET A 112 23.57 -2.51 1.75
N GLY A 113 23.80 -2.92 0.51
CA GLY A 113 23.80 -4.33 0.10
C GLY A 113 22.45 -4.85 -0.40
N TYR A 114 21.43 -4.00 -0.47
CA TYR A 114 20.10 -4.33 -1.00
C TYR A 114 19.76 -3.49 -2.24
N ALA A 115 18.84 -3.97 -3.09
CA ALA A 115 18.51 -3.32 -4.36
C ALA A 115 18.04 -1.86 -4.18
N PHE A 116 17.36 -1.55 -3.08
CA PHE A 116 16.88 -0.20 -2.78
C PHE A 116 18.01 0.82 -2.56
N SER A 117 19.24 0.40 -2.26
CA SER A 117 20.40 1.31 -2.22
C SER A 117 20.88 1.75 -3.61
N ALA A 118 20.42 1.10 -4.69
CA ALA A 118 20.76 1.45 -6.06
C ALA A 118 19.76 2.45 -6.67
N ASP A 119 18.45 2.30 -6.40
CA ASP A 119 17.42 3.16 -6.95
C ASP A 119 16.13 3.10 -6.11
N PHE A 120 15.71 4.25 -5.60
CA PHE A 120 14.47 4.42 -4.86
C PHE A 120 13.94 5.85 -5.07
N ARG A 121 12.90 5.95 -5.89
CA ARG A 121 12.35 7.22 -6.36
C ARG A 121 11.00 7.49 -5.74
N GLU A 122 10.63 8.76 -5.68
CA GLU A 122 9.30 9.20 -5.29
C GLU A 122 8.25 8.52 -6.17
N GLU A 123 7.24 7.98 -5.50
CA GLU A 123 6.09 7.34 -6.09
C GLU A 123 5.35 8.34 -6.98
N ARG A 124 4.78 7.86 -8.08
CA ARG A 124 3.96 8.65 -8.99
C ARG A 124 2.73 7.87 -9.43
N GLY A 125 1.82 8.53 -10.13
CA GLY A 125 0.49 7.99 -10.38
C GLY A 125 0.50 6.67 -11.15
N HIS A 126 -0.61 5.93 -11.01
CA HIS A 126 -0.76 4.56 -11.47
C HIS A 126 -0.43 4.33 -12.95
N ALA A 127 -0.59 5.33 -13.82
CA ALA A 127 -0.20 5.27 -15.22
C ALA A 127 1.27 4.83 -15.44
N TYR A 128 2.16 5.11 -14.48
CA TYR A 128 3.59 4.84 -14.63
C TYR A 128 4.08 3.58 -13.93
N MET A 129 3.28 2.95 -13.06
CA MET A 129 3.75 1.90 -12.13
C MET A 129 4.46 0.73 -12.84
N LEU A 130 4.00 0.36 -14.04
CA LEU A 130 4.57 -0.74 -14.81
C LEU A 130 5.91 -0.32 -15.44
N ALA A 131 5.92 0.82 -16.11
CA ALA A 131 7.13 1.36 -16.74
C ALA A 131 8.23 1.61 -15.70
N ASP A 132 7.86 2.13 -14.53
CA ASP A 132 8.80 2.41 -13.44
C ASP A 132 9.38 1.13 -12.85
N GLN A 133 8.56 0.08 -12.71
CA GLN A 133 9.01 -1.21 -12.22
C GLN A 133 9.91 -1.94 -13.24
N ILE A 134 9.68 -1.74 -14.54
CA ILE A 134 10.53 -2.28 -15.62
C ILE A 134 11.91 -1.59 -15.60
N LEU A 135 11.92 -0.27 -15.45
CA LEU A 135 13.09 0.58 -15.73
C LEU A 135 13.90 0.96 -14.49
N THR A 136 13.43 0.65 -13.28
CA THR A 136 14.21 0.89 -12.06
C THR A 136 15.54 0.11 -12.08
N GLU A 137 16.62 0.73 -11.62
CA GLU A 137 17.95 0.07 -11.58
C GLU A 137 17.94 -1.14 -10.63
N ARG A 138 16.94 -1.26 -9.74
CA ARG A 138 16.72 -2.46 -8.92
C ARG A 138 16.60 -3.75 -9.72
N GLN A 139 16.11 -3.68 -10.97
CA GLN A 139 16.02 -4.83 -11.90
C GLN A 139 17.38 -5.22 -12.51
N ASN A 140 18.38 -4.37 -12.41
CA ASN A 140 19.70 -4.57 -13.00
C ASN A 140 20.74 -5.01 -11.96
N VAL A 141 20.56 -4.62 -10.69
CA VAL A 141 21.48 -5.00 -9.61
C VAL A 141 21.11 -6.32 -8.90
N VAL A 142 19.85 -6.77 -9.01
CA VAL A 142 19.37 -8.02 -8.39
C VAL A 142 18.42 -8.75 -9.34
N LYS A 143 18.47 -10.09 -9.35
CA LYS A 143 17.48 -10.93 -10.03
C LYS A 143 16.18 -10.94 -9.23
N GLN A 144 15.20 -10.15 -9.66
CA GLN A 144 13.90 -10.05 -9.01
C GLN A 144 12.96 -11.20 -9.44
N PRO A 145 12.10 -11.70 -8.54
CA PRO A 145 11.07 -12.69 -8.86
C PRO A 145 9.88 -12.05 -9.59
N GLY A 146 9.09 -12.88 -10.28
CA GLY A 146 7.86 -12.47 -10.94
C GLY A 146 6.79 -11.96 -9.97
N ALA A 147 6.94 -12.28 -8.67
CA ALA A 147 6.16 -11.69 -7.58
C ALA A 147 6.15 -10.15 -7.60
N CYS A 148 7.22 -9.52 -8.11
CA CYS A 148 7.27 -8.07 -8.29
C CYS A 148 6.22 -7.51 -9.27
N LEU A 149 5.54 -8.32 -10.08
CA LEU A 149 4.43 -7.85 -10.92
C LEU A 149 3.11 -7.68 -10.16
N ASN A 150 2.95 -8.32 -9.01
CA ASN A 150 1.67 -8.39 -8.27
C ASN A 150 1.02 -7.00 -8.09
N CYS A 151 1.82 -5.97 -7.85
CA CYS A 151 1.36 -4.61 -7.55
C CYS A 151 1.64 -3.58 -8.65
N HIS A 152 2.26 -3.98 -9.77
CA HIS A 152 2.75 -3.05 -10.80
C HIS A 152 2.13 -3.28 -12.18
N ALA A 153 1.30 -4.32 -12.33
CA ALA A 153 0.64 -4.65 -13.59
C ALA A 153 -0.79 -5.12 -13.36
N SER A 154 -1.59 -5.12 -14.42
CA SER A 154 -2.87 -5.82 -14.45
C SER A 154 -2.65 -7.33 -14.58
N THR A 155 -2.49 -8.03 -13.45
CA THR A 155 -2.04 -9.43 -13.41
C THR A 155 -3.16 -10.47 -13.37
N TYR A 156 -4.44 -10.07 -13.28
CA TYR A 156 -5.56 -11.02 -13.17
C TYR A 156 -5.58 -12.07 -14.29
N ASN A 157 -5.52 -11.62 -15.55
CA ASN A 157 -5.49 -12.51 -16.71
C ASN A 157 -4.22 -13.36 -16.78
N LEU A 158 -3.06 -12.78 -16.44
CA LEU A 158 -1.80 -13.52 -16.37
C LEU A 158 -1.91 -14.69 -15.38
N MET A 159 -2.40 -14.42 -14.17
CA MET A 159 -2.59 -15.45 -13.15
C MET A 159 -3.64 -16.47 -13.60
N LYS A 160 -4.78 -16.02 -14.13
CA LYS A 160 -5.81 -16.92 -14.67
C LYS A 160 -5.24 -17.86 -15.74
N ASN A 161 -4.40 -17.35 -16.65
CA ASN A 161 -3.78 -18.16 -17.70
C ASN A 161 -2.74 -19.14 -17.15
N LEU A 162 -1.83 -18.68 -16.29
CA LEU A 162 -0.81 -19.55 -15.68
C LEU A 162 -1.42 -20.65 -14.80
N GLY A 163 -2.58 -20.38 -14.18
CA GLY A 163 -3.28 -21.31 -13.32
C GLY A 163 -4.40 -22.12 -13.98
N ALA A 164 -4.51 -22.10 -15.30
CA ALA A 164 -5.58 -22.78 -16.06
C ALA A 164 -6.99 -22.45 -15.53
N GLY A 165 -7.24 -21.18 -15.24
CA GLY A 165 -8.49 -20.65 -14.68
C GLY A 165 -8.45 -20.34 -13.19
N ASP A 166 -7.47 -20.88 -12.45
CA ASP A 166 -7.32 -20.65 -11.00
C ASP A 166 -6.25 -19.59 -10.71
N ILE A 167 -6.69 -18.40 -10.31
CA ILE A 167 -5.77 -17.28 -10.01
C ILE A 167 -4.81 -17.55 -8.85
N HIS A 168 -5.15 -18.43 -7.90
CA HIS A 168 -4.24 -18.77 -6.80
C HIS A 168 -3.08 -19.64 -7.31
N LYS A 169 -3.39 -20.67 -8.11
CA LYS A 169 -2.36 -21.48 -8.77
C LYS A 169 -1.48 -20.62 -9.67
N GLY A 170 -2.10 -19.76 -10.46
CA GLY A 170 -1.40 -18.84 -11.34
C GLY A 170 -0.49 -17.85 -10.61
N PHE A 171 -0.91 -17.35 -9.46
CA PHE A 171 -0.09 -16.51 -8.59
C PHE A 171 1.16 -17.24 -8.08
N TYR A 172 1.02 -18.49 -7.63
CA TYR A 172 2.17 -19.28 -7.19
C TYR A 172 3.15 -19.56 -8.32
N GLU A 173 2.65 -19.83 -9.53
CA GLU A 173 3.52 -20.01 -10.70
C GLU A 173 4.18 -18.70 -11.14
N MET A 174 3.42 -17.59 -11.15
CA MET A 174 3.95 -16.26 -11.47
C MET A 174 5.13 -15.88 -10.56
N ASN A 175 5.05 -16.18 -9.26
CA ASN A 175 6.08 -15.82 -8.29
C ASN A 175 7.44 -16.50 -8.57
N LYS A 176 7.42 -17.72 -9.10
CA LYS A 176 8.62 -18.53 -9.39
C LYS A 176 9.38 -18.06 -10.63
N ILE A 177 8.67 -17.48 -11.60
CA ILE A 177 9.25 -17.06 -12.88
C ILE A 177 10.14 -15.82 -12.66
N PRO A 178 11.34 -15.72 -13.24
CA PRO A 178 12.13 -14.50 -13.18
C PRO A 178 11.38 -13.28 -13.72
N TYR A 179 11.48 -12.12 -13.06
CA TYR A 179 10.73 -10.91 -13.41
C TYR A 179 10.87 -10.54 -14.89
N LYS A 180 12.11 -10.56 -15.42
CA LYS A 180 12.42 -10.18 -16.82
C LYS A 180 11.72 -11.06 -17.86
N GLU A 181 11.36 -12.29 -17.51
CA GLU A 181 10.63 -13.20 -18.40
C GLU A 181 9.12 -12.97 -18.30
N VAL A 182 8.59 -12.88 -17.07
CA VAL A 182 7.15 -12.77 -16.87
C VAL A 182 6.58 -11.40 -17.25
N VAL A 183 7.37 -10.32 -17.13
CA VAL A 183 6.91 -8.96 -17.47
C VAL A 183 6.55 -8.80 -18.95
N GLN A 184 7.12 -9.62 -19.83
CA GLN A 184 6.79 -9.64 -21.26
C GLN A 184 5.36 -10.13 -21.52
N LYS A 185 4.71 -10.74 -20.53
CA LYS A 185 3.34 -11.29 -20.61
C LYS A 185 2.27 -10.31 -20.12
N VAL A 186 2.63 -9.11 -19.69
CA VAL A 186 1.68 -8.06 -19.28
C VAL A 186 1.83 -6.83 -20.17
N LYS A 187 0.74 -6.11 -20.39
CA LYS A 187 0.70 -4.95 -21.29
C LYS A 187 0.36 -3.64 -20.59
N HIS A 188 -0.34 -3.73 -19.46
CA HIS A 188 -0.91 -2.58 -18.77
C HIS A 188 -0.47 -2.54 -17.31
N PRO A 189 -0.31 -1.33 -16.73
CA PRO A 189 -0.34 -1.17 -15.28
C PRO A 189 -1.69 -1.67 -14.71
N VAL A 190 -1.89 -1.62 -13.40
CA VAL A 190 -3.19 -1.96 -12.80
C VAL A 190 -4.32 -1.23 -13.53
N SER A 191 -5.36 -1.98 -13.86
CA SER A 191 -6.47 -1.58 -14.71
C SER A 191 -7.82 -1.83 -14.02
N CYS A 192 -8.91 -1.56 -14.73
CA CYS A 192 -10.27 -1.69 -14.20
C CYS A 192 -10.56 -3.10 -13.65
N ILE A 193 -10.06 -4.14 -14.32
CA ILE A 193 -10.36 -5.55 -14.02
C ILE A 193 -9.80 -6.01 -12.67
N ASP A 194 -8.77 -5.34 -12.17
CA ASP A 194 -8.08 -5.71 -10.92
C ASP A 194 -8.88 -5.34 -9.66
N CYS A 195 -9.85 -4.43 -9.80
CA CYS A 195 -10.68 -3.92 -8.71
C CYS A 195 -12.18 -4.07 -8.96
N HIS A 196 -12.62 -4.25 -10.21
CA HIS A 196 -14.03 -4.35 -10.58
C HIS A 196 -14.37 -5.68 -11.23
N ASP A 197 -15.50 -6.24 -10.82
CA ASP A 197 -16.17 -7.32 -11.53
C ASP A 197 -16.67 -6.84 -12.89
N SER A 198 -16.34 -7.56 -13.98
CA SER A 198 -16.64 -7.13 -15.35
C SER A 198 -18.13 -7.07 -15.68
N GLN A 199 -18.97 -7.83 -14.97
CA GLN A 199 -20.40 -7.92 -15.24
C GLN A 199 -21.22 -6.94 -14.41
N THR A 200 -20.85 -6.78 -13.14
CA THR A 200 -21.64 -6.04 -12.16
C THR A 200 -21.02 -4.70 -11.75
N MET A 201 -19.75 -4.47 -12.06
CA MET A 201 -18.92 -3.37 -11.55
C MET A 201 -18.75 -3.35 -10.04
N ALA A 202 -19.21 -4.40 -9.33
CA ALA A 202 -18.95 -4.54 -7.91
C ALA A 202 -17.45 -4.56 -7.65
N LEU A 203 -17.02 -3.98 -6.54
CA LEU A 203 -15.62 -4.10 -6.12
C LEU A 203 -15.32 -5.57 -5.86
N ARG A 204 -14.14 -6.01 -6.28
CA ARG A 204 -13.61 -7.35 -6.01
C ARG A 204 -12.12 -7.29 -5.72
N ILE A 205 -11.66 -8.27 -4.95
CA ILE A 205 -10.26 -8.54 -4.70
C ILE A 205 -9.80 -9.63 -5.66
N THR A 206 -8.73 -9.34 -6.39
CA THR A 206 -8.12 -10.20 -7.40
C THR A 206 -6.71 -10.66 -7.04
N ARG A 207 -6.09 -10.11 -5.99
CA ARG A 207 -4.72 -10.46 -5.55
C ARG A 207 -4.72 -11.57 -4.50
N PRO A 208 -4.24 -12.80 -4.82
CA PRO A 208 -4.21 -13.92 -3.87
C PRO A 208 -3.46 -13.62 -2.56
N ALA A 209 -2.34 -12.89 -2.62
CA ALA A 209 -1.58 -12.53 -1.43
C ALA A 209 -2.41 -11.73 -0.40
N PHE A 210 -3.25 -10.79 -0.86
CA PHE A 210 -4.14 -10.04 0.02
C PHE A 210 -5.26 -10.90 0.58
N ILE A 211 -5.82 -11.80 -0.24
CA ILE A 211 -6.81 -12.78 0.21
C ILE A 211 -6.23 -13.64 1.34
N GLU A 212 -5.02 -14.16 1.17
CA GLU A 212 -4.31 -14.97 2.16
C GLU A 212 -3.95 -14.17 3.43
N GLY A 213 -3.41 -12.96 3.28
CA GLY A 213 -3.09 -12.07 4.39
C GLY A 213 -4.32 -11.73 5.23
N MET A 214 -5.42 -11.36 4.58
CA MET A 214 -6.68 -11.07 5.27
C MET A 214 -7.27 -12.30 5.94
N LYS A 215 -7.17 -13.49 5.34
CA LYS A 215 -7.54 -14.76 6.00
C LYS A 215 -6.74 -14.97 7.29
N ALA A 216 -5.43 -14.80 7.25
CA ALA A 216 -4.58 -14.93 8.44
C ALA A 216 -4.95 -13.89 9.52
N PHE A 217 -5.17 -12.63 9.13
CA PHE A 217 -5.56 -11.58 10.06
C PHE A 217 -6.94 -11.81 10.68
N LYS A 218 -7.96 -12.17 9.88
CA LYS A 218 -9.33 -12.44 10.36
C LYS A 218 -9.39 -13.70 11.22
N LEU A 219 -8.56 -14.71 10.95
CA LEU A 219 -8.41 -15.88 11.83
C LEU A 219 -7.99 -15.47 13.24
N ARG A 220 -7.05 -14.52 13.37
CA ARG A 220 -6.63 -13.96 14.66
C ARG A 220 -7.76 -13.21 15.38
N GLN A 221 -8.73 -12.70 14.64
CA GLN A 221 -9.94 -12.07 15.17
C GLN A 221 -11.05 -13.10 15.49
N GLY A 222 -10.77 -14.40 15.36
CA GLY A 222 -11.72 -15.48 15.63
C GLY A 222 -12.64 -15.82 14.47
N ILE A 223 -12.47 -15.20 13.30
CA ILE A 223 -13.28 -15.46 12.10
C ILE A 223 -12.59 -16.54 11.27
N LYS A 224 -13.11 -17.76 11.34
CA LYS A 224 -12.66 -18.89 10.52
C LYS A 224 -13.23 -18.76 9.10
N GLU A 225 -12.52 -19.29 8.11
CA GLU A 225 -12.96 -19.39 6.71
C GLU A 225 -13.40 -18.07 6.06
N TYR A 226 -12.68 -16.97 6.34
CA TYR A 226 -13.00 -15.67 5.77
C TYR A 226 -12.86 -15.64 4.23
N ASP A 227 -13.98 -15.47 3.52
CA ASP A 227 -14.03 -15.22 2.08
C ASP A 227 -14.25 -13.72 1.85
N ILE A 228 -13.17 -13.01 1.48
CA ILE A 228 -13.18 -11.55 1.37
C ILE A 228 -14.19 -11.03 0.35
N ASN A 229 -14.37 -11.72 -0.78
CA ASN A 229 -15.26 -11.25 -1.85
C ASN A 229 -16.74 -11.53 -1.55
N LYS A 230 -17.04 -12.34 -0.53
CA LYS A 230 -18.43 -12.62 -0.09
C LYS A 230 -18.79 -11.95 1.23
N MET A 231 -17.82 -11.80 2.12
CA MET A 231 -18.04 -11.38 3.51
C MET A 231 -17.65 -9.93 3.77
N ALA A 232 -16.76 -9.33 2.97
CA ALA A 232 -16.39 -7.94 3.18
C ALA A 232 -17.58 -7.01 2.91
N THR A 233 -17.78 -6.05 3.81
CA THR A 233 -18.76 -5.00 3.59
C THR A 233 -18.33 -4.08 2.45
N ARG A 234 -19.28 -3.33 1.87
CA ARG A 234 -18.96 -2.30 0.86
C ARG A 234 -17.94 -1.27 1.39
N GLN A 235 -18.00 -0.92 2.67
CA GLN A 235 -17.07 0.04 3.26
C GLN A 235 -15.67 -0.55 3.44
N GLU A 236 -15.56 -1.81 3.87
CA GLU A 236 -14.26 -2.52 3.90
C GLU A 236 -13.65 -2.62 2.50
N MET A 237 -14.46 -2.98 1.49
CA MET A 237 -14.00 -3.11 0.09
C MET A 237 -13.39 -1.81 -0.46
N ARG A 238 -13.84 -0.64 0.01
CA ARG A 238 -13.30 0.67 -0.35
C ARG A 238 -11.91 0.97 0.23
N SER A 239 -11.41 0.15 1.15
CA SER A 239 -10.01 0.17 1.58
C SER A 239 -9.25 -1.06 1.06
N PHE A 240 -9.92 -2.21 0.98
CA PHE A 240 -9.32 -3.48 0.58
C PHE A 240 -8.79 -3.48 -0.86
N VAL A 241 -9.45 -2.79 -1.78
CA VAL A 241 -8.93 -2.67 -3.16
C VAL A 241 -7.56 -1.98 -3.23
N CYS A 242 -7.29 -1.05 -2.30
CA CYS A 242 -5.98 -0.41 -2.14
C CYS A 242 -5.00 -1.33 -1.40
N GLY A 243 -5.47 -2.01 -0.35
CA GLY A 243 -4.70 -3.00 0.42
C GLY A 243 -4.24 -4.22 -0.39
N GLN A 244 -4.72 -4.40 -1.62
CA GLN A 244 -4.15 -5.39 -2.53
C GLN A 244 -2.66 -5.16 -2.81
N CYS A 245 -2.21 -3.90 -2.72
CA CYS A 245 -0.86 -3.47 -3.11
C CYS A 245 -0.16 -2.61 -2.06
N HIS A 246 -0.88 -1.67 -1.43
CA HIS A 246 -0.35 -0.70 -0.48
C HIS A 246 -0.21 -1.28 0.93
N VAL A 247 0.73 -2.23 1.06
CA VAL A 247 0.95 -3.04 2.25
C VAL A 247 2.42 -3.43 2.42
N GLU A 248 2.79 -3.84 3.63
CA GLU A 248 4.04 -4.53 3.91
C GLU A 248 4.00 -5.98 3.40
N TYR A 249 5.10 -6.44 2.79
CA TYR A 249 5.19 -7.79 2.25
C TYR A 249 6.62 -8.32 2.21
N TYR A 250 6.75 -9.65 2.17
CA TYR A 250 8.00 -10.33 1.90
C TYR A 250 7.85 -11.51 0.93
N PHE A 251 8.97 -12.03 0.44
CA PHE A 251 9.02 -13.21 -0.41
C PHE A 251 9.40 -14.44 0.40
N LYS A 252 8.40 -15.28 0.69
CA LYS A 252 8.53 -16.49 1.51
C LYS A 252 9.15 -17.65 0.71
N GLY A 253 10.18 -18.26 1.29
CA GLY A 253 10.76 -19.51 0.79
C GLY A 253 11.52 -19.37 -0.53
N PRO A 254 12.01 -20.50 -1.07
CA PRO A 254 12.76 -20.53 -2.33
C PRO A 254 11.91 -20.10 -3.54
N ASP A 255 10.61 -20.38 -3.51
CA ASP A 255 9.65 -20.05 -4.57
C ASP A 255 9.24 -18.56 -4.59
N LYS A 256 9.79 -17.76 -3.66
CA LYS A 256 9.53 -16.32 -3.54
C LYS A 256 8.03 -15.98 -3.46
N GLN A 257 7.27 -16.78 -2.70
CA GLN A 257 5.83 -16.56 -2.53
C GLN A 257 5.59 -15.22 -1.81
N LEU A 258 4.99 -14.26 -2.51
CA LEU A 258 4.63 -12.97 -1.92
C LEU A 258 3.61 -13.17 -0.81
N THR A 259 3.94 -12.72 0.39
CA THR A 259 3.20 -12.99 1.63
C THR A 259 3.07 -11.72 2.46
N PHE A 260 1.88 -11.47 3.00
CA PHE A 260 1.65 -10.38 3.95
C PHE A 260 1.81 -10.89 5.39
N PRO A 261 2.68 -10.29 6.21
CA PRO A 261 3.11 -10.83 7.51
C PRO A 261 2.12 -10.59 8.65
N TRP A 262 0.81 -10.71 8.40
CA TRP A 262 -0.26 -10.26 9.32
C TRP A 262 -0.72 -11.29 10.35
N HIS A 263 -0.01 -12.41 10.47
CA HIS A 263 -0.38 -13.52 11.37
C HIS A 263 -0.48 -13.07 12.84
N ASN A 264 0.40 -12.13 13.24
CA ASN A 264 0.42 -11.58 14.60
C ASN A 264 -0.37 -10.27 14.74
N GLY A 265 -0.89 -9.73 13.63
CA GLY A 265 -1.62 -8.46 13.55
C GLY A 265 -0.99 -7.49 12.55
N LEU A 266 -1.54 -6.29 12.46
CA LEU A 266 -1.14 -5.27 11.49
C LEU A 266 -0.12 -4.25 12.04
N LYS A 267 0.15 -4.22 13.36
CA LYS A 267 1.08 -3.24 13.92
C LYS A 267 2.52 -3.60 13.55
N ALA A 268 3.37 -2.58 13.39
CA ALA A 268 4.77 -2.78 13.04
C ALA A 268 5.52 -3.75 13.99
N ASP A 269 5.30 -3.63 15.30
CA ASP A 269 5.91 -4.53 16.29
C ASP A 269 5.36 -5.96 16.27
N GLN A 270 4.11 -6.15 15.82
CA GLN A 270 3.52 -7.48 15.61
C GLN A 270 4.07 -8.15 14.34
N ILE A 271 4.24 -7.37 13.28
CA ILE A 271 4.86 -7.83 12.04
C ILE A 271 6.33 -8.17 12.30
N LEU A 272 7.05 -7.32 13.04
CA LEU A 272 8.42 -7.60 13.46
C LEU A 272 8.52 -8.91 14.26
N SER A 273 7.58 -9.15 15.19
CA SER A 273 7.57 -10.40 15.97
C SER A 273 7.34 -11.62 15.08
N TYR A 274 6.47 -11.52 14.07
CA TYR A 274 6.27 -12.58 13.08
C TYR A 274 7.56 -12.89 12.31
N TYR A 275 8.30 -11.85 11.88
CA TYR A 275 9.59 -12.03 11.24
C TYR A 275 10.67 -12.63 12.16
N GLN A 276 10.59 -12.39 13.47
CA GLN A 276 11.47 -13.02 14.45
C GLN A 276 11.14 -14.51 14.62
N GLU A 277 9.85 -14.85 14.73
CA GLU A 277 9.37 -16.23 14.86
C GLU A 277 9.75 -17.09 13.65
N ASN A 278 9.58 -16.57 12.43
CA ASN A 278 9.90 -17.29 11.20
C ASN A 278 11.36 -17.14 10.75
N LYS A 279 12.17 -16.35 11.48
CA LYS A 279 13.60 -16.07 11.20
C LYS A 279 13.87 -15.52 9.79
N HIS A 280 12.89 -14.84 9.19
CA HIS A 280 13.04 -14.22 7.86
C HIS A 280 14.15 -13.17 7.88
N LYS A 281 14.85 -12.99 6.77
CA LYS A 281 15.72 -11.82 6.55
C LYS A 281 15.67 -11.50 5.06
N ASP A 282 15.63 -10.23 4.73
CA ASP A 282 15.64 -9.81 3.32
C ASP A 282 17.07 -9.77 2.78
N TRP A 283 18.02 -9.28 3.58
CA TRP A 283 19.44 -9.34 3.26
C TRP A 283 20.32 -9.30 4.51
N VAL A 284 21.62 -9.43 4.29
CA VAL A 284 22.65 -9.16 5.30
C VAL A 284 23.26 -7.80 4.97
N HIS A 285 23.13 -6.86 5.91
CA HIS A 285 23.61 -5.49 5.74
C HIS A 285 25.12 -5.46 5.46
N LYS A 286 25.53 -4.88 4.33
CA LYS A 286 26.90 -5.02 3.81
C LYS A 286 27.96 -4.37 4.69
N GLU A 287 27.61 -3.39 5.52
CA GLU A 287 28.60 -2.71 6.37
C GLU A 287 28.65 -3.23 7.80
N THR A 288 27.63 -3.94 8.27
CA THR A 288 27.53 -4.35 9.68
C THR A 288 27.37 -5.85 9.88
N SER A 289 27.14 -6.58 8.78
CA SER A 289 26.84 -8.02 8.76
C SER A 289 25.56 -8.39 9.53
N ALA A 290 24.70 -7.41 9.84
CA ALA A 290 23.41 -7.64 10.49
C ALA A 290 22.38 -8.27 9.54
N PRO A 291 21.63 -9.30 9.95
CA PRO A 291 20.55 -9.89 9.15
C PRO A 291 19.28 -9.02 9.24
N VAL A 292 19.12 -8.07 8.32
CA VAL A 292 18.10 -7.01 8.39
C VAL A 292 16.85 -7.32 7.54
N LEU A 293 15.81 -6.52 7.76
CA LEU A 293 14.53 -6.58 7.07
C LEU A 293 14.32 -5.31 6.24
N LYS A 294 13.53 -5.41 5.17
CA LYS A 294 12.98 -4.26 4.43
C LYS A 294 11.51 -4.13 4.83
N ALA A 295 11.04 -2.90 5.03
CA ALA A 295 9.60 -2.63 5.05
C ALA A 295 9.19 -1.92 3.75
N GLN A 296 8.00 -2.20 3.22
CA GLN A 296 7.48 -1.65 1.97
C GLN A 296 6.11 -1.05 2.21
N HIS A 297 5.95 0.23 1.86
CA HIS A 297 4.69 0.97 1.75
C HIS A 297 3.51 0.41 2.57
N PRO A 298 3.59 0.42 3.93
CA PRO A 298 2.61 -0.21 4.79
C PRO A 298 1.40 0.70 5.05
N GLU A 299 0.84 1.31 4.00
CA GLU A 299 -0.26 2.27 4.18
C GLU A 299 -1.49 1.60 4.78
N PHE A 300 -1.87 0.40 4.35
CA PHE A 300 -3.04 -0.28 4.90
C PHE A 300 -2.86 -0.55 6.40
N GLU A 301 -1.70 -1.07 6.80
CA GLU A 301 -1.35 -1.35 8.18
C GLU A 301 -1.37 -0.08 9.03
N MET A 302 -0.68 0.97 8.58
CA MET A 302 -0.55 2.25 9.28
C MET A 302 -1.91 2.95 9.38
N PHE A 303 -2.64 3.07 8.26
CA PHE A 303 -3.97 3.67 8.20
C PHE A 303 -4.94 3.02 9.20
N ASN A 304 -4.94 1.69 9.30
CA ASN A 304 -5.80 0.98 10.25
C ASN A 304 -5.48 1.27 11.73
N GLN A 305 -4.36 1.93 12.05
CA GLN A 305 -4.06 2.41 13.42
C GLN A 305 -4.56 3.84 13.68
N GLY A 306 -4.96 4.55 12.61
CA GLY A 306 -5.35 5.94 12.60
C GLY A 306 -6.76 6.24 13.08
N THR A 307 -7.05 7.52 13.31
CA THR A 307 -8.38 8.00 13.74
C THR A 307 -9.43 7.87 12.64
N HIS A 308 -9.05 8.11 11.38
CA HIS A 308 -9.95 8.00 10.23
C HIS A 308 -10.46 6.57 10.04
N ALA A 309 -9.57 5.57 10.02
CA ALA A 309 -9.95 4.17 9.92
C ALA A 309 -10.84 3.72 11.09
N LYS A 310 -10.49 4.11 12.33
CA LYS A 310 -11.31 3.84 13.53
C LYS A 310 -12.70 4.45 13.45
N ALA A 311 -12.85 5.59 12.76
CA ALA A 311 -14.13 6.24 12.51
C ALA A 311 -14.88 5.67 11.29
N GLY A 312 -14.35 4.64 10.63
CA GLY A 312 -14.96 3.98 9.49
C GLY A 312 -14.72 4.67 8.13
N VAL A 313 -13.82 5.65 8.05
CA VAL A 313 -13.39 6.25 6.77
C VAL A 313 -12.56 5.22 6.00
N SER A 314 -12.65 5.23 4.67
CA SER A 314 -11.94 4.35 3.76
C SER A 314 -10.91 5.11 2.90
N CYS A 315 -9.98 4.39 2.28
CA CYS A 315 -9.00 4.97 1.36
C CYS A 315 -9.69 5.77 0.23
N VAL A 316 -10.77 5.20 -0.33
CA VAL A 316 -11.54 5.80 -1.42
C VAL A 316 -12.29 7.07 -0.98
N ASP A 317 -12.58 7.27 0.31
CA ASP A 317 -13.22 8.53 0.76
C ASP A 317 -12.31 9.75 0.55
N CYS A 318 -11.00 9.60 0.74
CA CYS A 318 -10.03 10.69 0.60
C CYS A 318 -9.34 10.73 -0.76
N HIS A 319 -8.94 9.57 -1.30
CA HIS A 319 -8.11 9.49 -2.52
C HIS A 319 -8.92 9.35 -3.81
N MET A 320 -10.19 8.98 -3.69
CA MET A 320 -11.10 8.80 -4.81
C MET A 320 -12.47 9.42 -4.47
N PRO A 321 -12.51 10.70 -4.04
CA PRO A 321 -13.73 11.31 -3.57
C PRO A 321 -14.76 11.41 -4.71
N PHE A 322 -16.02 11.52 -4.34
CA PHE A 322 -17.05 11.73 -5.33
C PHE A 322 -16.93 13.11 -5.99
N GLN A 323 -17.19 13.15 -7.29
CA GLN A 323 -17.36 14.37 -8.06
C GLN A 323 -18.67 14.38 -8.82
N ARG A 324 -19.18 15.58 -9.10
CA ARG A 324 -20.35 15.78 -9.95
C ARG A 324 -19.88 16.04 -11.38
N VAL A 325 -20.41 15.27 -12.32
CA VAL A 325 -20.23 15.48 -13.76
C VAL A 325 -21.62 15.63 -14.37
N GLY A 326 -22.00 16.88 -14.65
CA GLY A 326 -23.40 17.20 -14.94
C GLY A 326 -24.32 16.76 -13.80
N ALA A 327 -25.33 15.94 -14.11
CA ALA A 327 -26.26 15.39 -13.12
C ALA A 327 -25.73 14.12 -12.41
N MET A 328 -24.64 13.52 -12.89
CA MET A 328 -24.12 12.24 -12.38
C MET A 328 -23.15 12.43 -11.22
N LYS A 329 -23.17 11.48 -10.28
CA LYS A 329 -22.18 11.33 -9.22
C LYS A 329 -21.19 10.25 -9.63
N VAL A 330 -19.92 10.61 -9.80
CA VAL A 330 -18.85 9.72 -10.27
C VAL A 330 -17.76 9.65 -9.21
N THR A 331 -17.19 8.47 -8.98
CA THR A 331 -15.98 8.31 -8.14
C THR A 331 -14.77 8.77 -8.94
N ASP A 332 -14.00 9.72 -8.42
CA ASP A 332 -12.76 10.16 -9.05
C ASP A 332 -11.71 9.04 -9.04
N HIS A 333 -11.19 8.64 -10.21
CA HIS A 333 -10.10 7.68 -10.33
C HIS A 333 -8.73 8.34 -10.55
N HIS A 334 -8.64 9.67 -10.42
CA HIS A 334 -7.37 10.38 -10.34
C HIS A 334 -6.76 10.22 -8.95
N VAL A 335 -6.26 9.01 -8.65
CA VAL A 335 -5.62 8.70 -7.37
C VAL A 335 -4.32 9.50 -7.24
N ARG A 336 -4.30 10.43 -6.28
CA ARG A 336 -3.18 11.34 -5.99
C ARG A 336 -3.23 11.82 -4.54
N SER A 337 -2.33 12.75 -4.18
CA SER A 337 -2.38 13.42 -2.87
C SER A 337 -3.72 14.17 -2.68
N PRO A 338 -4.49 13.88 -1.60
CA PRO A 338 -5.72 14.58 -1.29
C PRO A 338 -5.55 16.09 -1.06
N LEU A 339 -4.33 16.54 -0.74
CA LEU A 339 -4.00 17.96 -0.60
C LEU A 339 -4.13 18.76 -1.89
N LEU A 340 -4.20 18.09 -3.04
CA LEU A 340 -4.47 18.69 -4.36
C LEU A 340 -5.97 18.75 -4.69
N ASN A 341 -6.84 18.34 -3.76
CA ASN A 341 -8.30 18.31 -3.95
C ASN A 341 -9.05 18.37 -2.59
N ILE A 342 -8.61 19.23 -1.68
CA ILE A 342 -9.08 19.29 -0.29
C ILE A 342 -10.60 19.48 -0.21
N ASN A 343 -11.17 20.32 -1.09
CA ASN A 343 -12.60 20.54 -1.16
C ASN A 343 -13.42 19.24 -1.23
N ARG A 344 -13.02 18.31 -2.10
CA ARG A 344 -13.76 17.05 -2.30
C ARG A 344 -13.30 15.94 -1.37
N ALA A 345 -12.01 15.90 -1.03
CA ALA A 345 -11.43 14.85 -0.20
C ALA A 345 -11.71 15.03 1.29
N CYS A 346 -11.88 16.26 1.77
CA CYS A 346 -11.94 16.56 3.21
C CYS A 346 -13.22 17.31 3.60
N GLN A 347 -13.64 18.32 2.82
CA GLN A 347 -14.73 19.21 3.23
C GLN A 347 -16.13 18.58 3.14
N THR A 348 -16.25 17.36 2.61
CA THR A 348 -17.49 16.58 2.73
C THR A 348 -17.81 16.21 4.18
N CYS A 349 -16.78 16.13 5.04
CA CYS A 349 -16.89 15.81 6.46
C CYS A 349 -16.46 16.98 7.35
N HIS A 350 -15.50 17.80 6.90
CA HIS A 350 -14.91 18.89 7.67
C HIS A 350 -15.28 20.25 7.09
N ASN A 351 -16.36 20.84 7.60
CA ASN A 351 -16.87 22.14 7.16
C ASN A 351 -16.05 23.32 7.73
N VAL A 352 -14.77 23.39 7.37
CA VAL A 352 -13.82 24.46 7.71
C VAL A 352 -13.04 24.86 6.46
N PRO A 353 -12.38 26.04 6.40
CA PRO A 353 -11.60 26.48 5.24
C PRO A 353 -10.56 25.45 4.78
N GLU A 354 -10.33 25.33 3.46
CA GLU A 354 -9.32 24.40 2.91
C GLU A 354 -7.92 24.68 3.45
N LYS A 355 -7.60 25.95 3.67
CA LYS A 355 -6.33 26.37 4.27
C LYS A 355 -6.12 25.77 5.66
N ASP A 356 -7.14 25.79 6.51
CA ASP A 356 -7.04 25.24 7.87
C ASP A 356 -6.81 23.73 7.85
N LEU A 357 -7.42 23.01 6.90
CA LEU A 357 -7.19 21.58 6.70
C LEU A 357 -5.79 21.31 6.20
N LYS A 358 -5.32 22.07 5.21
CA LYS A 358 -3.97 21.99 4.68
C LYS A 358 -2.93 22.24 5.78
N ASP A 359 -3.08 23.33 6.54
CA ASP A 359 -2.17 23.71 7.62
C ASP A 359 -2.11 22.62 8.71
N ARG A 360 -3.24 21.97 9.03
CA ARG A 360 -3.28 20.84 9.98
C ARG A 360 -2.53 19.62 9.46
N VAL A 361 -2.72 19.27 8.19
CA VAL A 361 -2.01 18.14 7.56
C VAL A 361 -0.52 18.44 7.54
N GLU A 362 -0.12 19.62 7.05
CA GLU A 362 1.30 20.01 6.98
C GLU A 362 1.93 20.12 8.37
N THR A 363 1.21 20.57 9.40
CA THR A 363 1.72 20.57 10.80
C THR A 363 2.02 19.15 11.30
N ILE A 364 1.16 18.18 10.96
CA ILE A 364 1.37 16.78 11.30
C ILE A 364 2.60 16.24 10.58
N GLN A 365 2.70 16.50 9.28
CA GLN A 365 3.81 16.05 8.44
C GLN A 365 5.13 16.71 8.86
N ASP A 366 5.14 18.00 9.19
CA ASP A 366 6.31 18.72 9.71
C ASP A 366 6.88 18.04 10.97
N ARG A 367 6.00 17.77 11.94
CA ARG A 367 6.37 17.10 13.19
C ARG A 367 6.84 15.67 12.95
N HIS A 368 6.19 14.97 12.03
CA HIS A 368 6.59 13.63 11.62
C HIS A 368 8.00 13.65 11.02
N MET A 369 8.28 14.54 10.07
CA MET A 369 9.60 14.64 9.43
C MET A 369 10.70 15.04 10.42
N GLN A 370 10.38 15.92 11.39
CA GLN A 370 11.31 16.24 12.49
C GLN A 370 11.68 15.01 13.31
N LEU A 371 10.69 14.26 13.81
CA LEU A 371 10.94 13.06 14.60
C LEU A 371 11.59 11.94 13.78
N ARG A 372 11.18 11.78 12.53
CA ARG A 372 11.78 10.83 11.59
C ARG A 372 13.27 11.13 11.41
N ASN A 373 13.66 12.39 11.23
CA ASN A 373 15.07 12.75 11.08
C ASN A 373 15.88 12.46 12.34
N VAL A 374 15.34 12.75 13.54
CA VAL A 374 15.99 12.37 14.81
C VAL A 374 16.19 10.85 14.91
N ALA A 375 15.18 10.07 14.54
CA ALA A 375 15.29 8.61 14.53
C ALA A 375 16.31 8.13 13.49
N PHE A 376 16.36 8.76 12.31
CA PHE A 376 17.26 8.32 11.26
C PHE A 376 18.73 8.61 11.58
N ASP A 377 19.02 9.80 12.12
CA ASP A 377 20.36 10.17 12.55
C ASP A 377 20.88 9.17 13.60
N ALA A 378 20.04 8.86 14.60
CA ALA A 378 20.38 7.86 15.61
C ALA A 378 20.65 6.47 15.00
N LEU A 379 19.81 6.03 14.04
CA LEU A 379 19.99 4.75 13.36
C LEU A 379 21.28 4.70 12.54
N VAL A 380 21.57 5.75 11.76
CA VAL A 380 22.78 5.83 10.93
C VAL A 380 24.03 5.89 11.79
N ASP A 381 24.03 6.68 12.86
CA ASP A 381 25.14 6.70 13.82
C ASP A 381 25.37 5.31 14.42
N TYR A 382 24.31 4.58 14.72
CA TYR A 382 24.43 3.23 15.22
C TYR A 382 24.96 2.23 14.19
N ILE A 383 24.50 2.31 12.94
CA ILE A 383 25.04 1.53 11.81
C ILE A 383 26.54 1.80 11.64
N ASN A 384 26.94 3.08 11.69
CA ASN A 384 28.35 3.48 11.59
C ASN A 384 29.19 2.90 12.75
N ASN A 385 28.67 2.88 13.97
CA ASN A 385 29.36 2.26 15.10
C ASN A 385 29.52 0.73 14.93
N LEU A 386 28.48 0.05 14.41
CA LEU A 386 28.53 -1.39 14.14
C LEU A 386 29.51 -1.76 13.03
N LYS A 387 29.79 -0.83 12.10
CA LYS A 387 30.70 -1.04 10.97
C LYS A 387 32.12 -1.40 11.41
N GLU A 388 32.56 -0.91 12.57
CA GLU A 388 33.86 -1.27 13.18
C GLU A 388 34.01 -2.79 13.41
N TYR A 389 32.89 -3.52 13.48
CA TYR A 389 32.82 -4.95 13.78
C TYR A 389 32.35 -5.78 12.58
N LYS A 390 32.40 -5.22 11.36
CA LYS A 390 31.92 -5.88 10.14
C LYS A 390 32.55 -7.26 9.93
N ASP A 391 33.88 -7.31 10.08
CA ASP A 391 34.70 -8.48 9.76
C ASP A 391 34.75 -9.51 10.91
N GLU A 392 34.06 -9.23 12.02
CA GLU A 392 33.95 -10.18 13.12
C GLU A 392 32.97 -11.31 12.77
N ASP A 393 33.53 -12.52 12.65
CA ASP A 393 32.83 -13.77 12.41
C ASP A 393 32.18 -14.25 13.73
N THR A 394 30.91 -13.86 13.91
CA THR A 394 30.14 -14.20 15.11
C THR A 394 29.77 -15.67 15.20
N GLU A 395 29.80 -16.41 14.08
CA GLU A 395 29.54 -17.86 14.09
C GLU A 395 30.73 -18.61 14.69
N LYS A 396 31.95 -18.19 14.37
CA LYS A 396 33.18 -18.77 14.95
C LYS A 396 33.45 -18.28 16.37
N THR A 397 33.31 -16.98 16.62
CA THR A 397 33.64 -16.39 17.93
C THR A 397 32.57 -16.66 18.99
N GLY A 398 31.33 -16.92 18.57
CA GLY A 398 30.21 -17.04 19.49
C GLY A 398 29.92 -15.76 20.28
N ASN A 399 30.34 -14.58 19.78
CA ASN A 399 30.15 -13.31 20.46
C ASN A 399 28.66 -12.93 20.52
N LYS A 400 27.99 -13.42 21.58
CA LYS A 400 26.55 -13.22 21.81
C LYS A 400 26.17 -11.74 21.86
N LYS A 401 27.03 -10.89 22.39
CA LYS A 401 26.73 -9.46 22.51
C LYS A 401 26.75 -8.76 21.17
N LEU A 402 27.72 -9.08 20.30
CA LEU A 402 27.71 -8.54 18.94
C LEU A 402 26.53 -9.05 18.13
N ILE A 403 26.11 -10.31 18.33
CA ILE A 403 24.89 -10.86 17.73
C ILE A 403 23.65 -10.07 18.20
N GLU A 404 23.51 -9.83 19.52
CA GLU A 404 22.43 -9.02 20.09
C GLU A 404 22.46 -7.57 19.56
N ALA A 405 23.63 -6.97 19.42
CA ALA A 405 23.76 -5.63 18.84
C ALA A 405 23.30 -5.61 17.37
N ARG A 406 23.73 -6.57 16.55
CA ARG A 406 23.25 -6.69 15.15
C ARG A 406 21.74 -6.92 15.08
N ASP A 407 21.15 -7.66 16.03
CA ASP A 407 19.70 -7.84 16.11
C ASP A 407 18.97 -6.54 16.49
N PHE A 408 19.53 -5.72 17.38
CA PHE A 408 18.98 -4.39 17.65
C PHE A 408 19.02 -3.47 16.43
N GLN A 409 20.04 -3.56 15.56
CA GLN A 409 20.01 -2.85 14.27
C GLN A 409 18.82 -3.33 13.43
N ARG A 410 18.66 -4.65 13.27
CA ARG A 410 17.54 -5.24 12.51
C ARG A 410 16.19 -4.70 12.99
N GLN A 411 15.96 -4.69 14.30
CA GLN A 411 14.69 -4.21 14.89
C GLN A 411 14.52 -2.70 14.69
N ALA A 412 15.53 -1.90 15.02
CA ALA A 412 15.48 -0.45 14.88
C ALA A 412 15.24 -0.03 13.43
N GLN A 413 15.97 -0.66 12.50
CA GLN A 413 15.89 -0.41 11.08
C GLN A 413 14.51 -0.77 10.52
N PHE A 414 13.97 -1.95 10.86
CA PHE A 414 12.65 -2.34 10.39
C PHE A 414 11.56 -1.36 10.86
N LEU A 415 11.58 -0.98 12.14
CA LEU A 415 10.60 -0.04 12.70
C LEU A 415 10.72 1.35 12.07
N PHE A 416 11.94 1.83 11.84
CA PHE A 416 12.18 3.07 11.12
C PHE A 416 11.66 2.98 9.67
N ASP A 417 12.07 1.94 8.94
CA ASP A 417 11.73 1.73 7.53
C ASP A 417 10.21 1.55 7.34
N PHE A 418 9.50 0.95 8.31
CA PHE A 418 8.05 0.83 8.29
C PHE A 418 7.35 2.20 8.31
N VAL A 419 7.95 3.20 8.98
CA VAL A 419 7.42 4.56 9.00
C VAL A 419 7.89 5.34 7.76
N GLU A 420 9.15 5.18 7.37
CA GLU A 420 9.73 5.85 6.20
C GLU A 420 9.10 5.42 4.88
N ALA A 421 8.79 4.14 4.74
CA ALA A 421 8.20 3.61 3.52
C ALA A 421 6.71 3.99 3.36
N GLU A 422 6.06 4.50 4.41
CA GLU A 422 4.65 4.87 4.40
C GLU A 422 4.42 6.27 3.83
N ASN A 423 3.55 6.37 2.83
CA ASN A 423 3.48 7.53 1.93
C ASN A 423 2.72 8.76 2.46
N SER A 424 2.14 8.71 3.67
CA SER A 424 1.33 9.83 4.20
C SER A 424 2.15 10.85 4.98
N SER A 425 3.44 10.56 5.19
CA SER A 425 4.31 11.29 6.12
C SER A 425 3.65 11.42 7.50
N GLY A 426 3.12 10.30 7.99
CA GLY A 426 2.47 10.18 9.29
C GLY A 426 1.01 10.63 9.36
N PHE A 427 0.43 11.24 8.33
CA PHE A 427 -0.96 11.72 8.40
C PHE A 427 -1.98 10.60 8.64
N HIS A 428 -1.77 9.40 8.08
CA HIS A 428 -2.69 8.29 8.24
C HIS A 428 -2.84 7.84 9.70
N ALA A 429 -1.76 7.83 10.48
CA ALA A 429 -1.79 7.53 11.92
C ALA A 429 -0.68 8.25 12.70
N PRO A 430 -0.84 9.56 13.01
CA PRO A 430 0.27 10.40 13.48
C PRO A 430 0.91 9.92 14.78
N GLN A 431 0.07 9.52 15.75
CA GLN A 431 0.54 9.04 17.05
C GLN A 431 1.19 7.65 16.94
N GLU A 432 0.72 6.80 16.03
CA GLU A 432 1.30 5.48 15.84
C GLU A 432 2.65 5.58 15.13
N ALA A 433 2.76 6.40 14.08
CA ALA A 433 4.03 6.68 13.42
C ALA A 433 5.07 7.22 14.42
N ALA A 434 4.68 8.17 15.27
CA ALA A 434 5.55 8.69 16.33
C ALA A 434 5.96 7.61 17.35
N ARG A 435 5.03 6.74 17.76
CA ARG A 435 5.33 5.61 18.66
C ARG A 435 6.34 4.65 18.04
N ILE A 436 6.17 4.28 16.77
CA ILE A 436 7.07 3.36 16.07
C ILE A 436 8.48 3.97 15.93
N LEU A 437 8.59 5.26 15.58
CA LEU A 437 9.88 5.97 15.57
C LEU A 437 10.53 5.99 16.96
N GLY A 438 9.74 6.20 18.03
CA GLY A 438 10.22 6.09 19.41
C GLY A 438 10.75 4.68 19.74
N LEU A 439 10.10 3.62 19.29
CA LEU A 439 10.59 2.25 19.44
C LEU A 439 11.87 1.99 18.63
N SER A 440 11.99 2.58 17.44
CA SER A 440 13.23 2.51 16.66
C SER A 440 14.40 3.14 17.43
N ILE A 441 14.21 4.36 17.95
CA ILE A 441 15.21 5.06 18.77
C ILE A 441 15.58 4.25 20.03
N ASP A 442 14.62 3.65 20.71
CA ASP A 442 14.92 2.82 21.88
C ASP A 442 15.73 1.57 21.54
N ASN A 443 15.45 0.93 20.39
CA ASN A 443 16.26 -0.19 19.90
C ASN A 443 17.67 0.24 19.50
N VAL A 444 17.84 1.42 18.88
CA VAL A 444 19.15 2.02 18.66
C VAL A 444 19.91 2.17 19.98
N ARG A 445 19.29 2.79 20.99
CA ARG A 445 19.89 3.01 22.31
C ARG A 445 20.32 1.70 22.97
N LYS A 446 19.47 0.67 22.95
CA LYS A 446 19.76 -0.66 23.48
C LYS A 446 20.93 -1.31 22.73
N GLY A 447 20.94 -1.19 21.40
CA GLY A 447 22.00 -1.67 20.54
C GLY A 447 23.34 -0.99 20.79
N GLN A 448 23.36 0.34 20.95
CA GLN A 448 24.56 1.11 21.30
C GLN A 448 25.11 0.69 22.66
N LYS A 449 24.24 0.49 23.67
CA LYS A 449 24.66 -0.04 24.98
C LYS A 449 25.30 -1.41 24.83
N LYS A 450 24.69 -2.32 24.06
CA LYS A 450 25.22 -3.65 23.81
C LYS A 450 26.59 -3.61 23.12
N LEU A 451 26.75 -2.71 22.16
CA LEU A 451 28.02 -2.51 21.47
C LEU A 451 29.10 -1.94 22.39
N GLN A 452 28.75 -1.07 23.34
CA GLN A 452 29.68 -0.60 24.37
C GLN A 452 30.17 -1.75 25.25
N GLU A 453 29.30 -2.70 25.62
CA GLU A 453 29.71 -3.90 26.36
C GLU A 453 30.74 -4.74 25.58
N VAL A 454 30.61 -4.83 24.25
CA VAL A 454 31.61 -5.47 23.36
C VAL A 454 32.94 -4.70 23.39
N LYS A 455 32.90 -3.37 23.30
CA LYS A 455 34.10 -2.51 23.38
C LYS A 455 34.86 -2.72 24.68
N ASP A 456 34.15 -2.82 25.80
CA ASP A 456 34.76 -2.95 27.13
C ASP A 456 35.40 -4.33 27.33
N GLU A 457 34.81 -5.40 26.79
CA GLU A 457 35.42 -6.73 26.82
C GLU A 457 36.67 -6.82 25.96
N ASN A 458 36.64 -6.25 24.76
CA ASN A 458 37.80 -6.21 23.88
C ASN A 458 38.97 -5.41 24.48
N LYS A 459 38.69 -4.39 25.30
CA LYS A 459 39.72 -3.65 26.06
C LYS A 459 40.32 -4.48 27.19
N LYS A 460 39.51 -5.26 27.92
CA LYS A 460 39.99 -6.13 29.01
C LYS A 460 40.79 -7.34 28.52
N GLY A 461 40.54 -7.79 27.29
CA GLY A 461 41.24 -8.92 26.67
C GLY A 461 42.61 -8.58 26.04
N LYS A 462 42.97 -7.30 25.92
CA LYS A 462 44.32 -6.90 25.47
C LYS A 462 45.28 -6.90 26.66
N PRO A 463 46.41 -7.65 26.62
CA PRO A 463 47.42 -7.57 27.66
C PRO A 463 47.89 -6.12 27.75
N VAL A 464 47.92 -5.58 28.97
CA VAL A 464 48.61 -4.31 29.24
C VAL A 464 50.08 -4.57 28.96
N GLU A 465 50.60 -4.04 27.85
CA GLU A 465 52.04 -3.92 27.65
C GLU A 465 52.55 -2.97 28.74
N ASN A 466 53.01 -3.55 29.84
CA ASN A 466 53.80 -2.82 30.84
C ASN A 466 55.07 -2.34 30.14
N LYS A 467 55.15 -1.02 29.92
CA LYS A 467 56.39 -0.34 29.57
C LYS A 467 57.35 -0.29 30.75
#